data_AF-A0A848X009-F1
#
_entry.id   AF-A0A848X009-F1
#
_cell.length_a   1.000
_cell.length_b   1.000
_cell.length_c   1.000
_cell.angle_alpha   90.00
_cell.angle_beta   90.00
_cell.angle_gamma   90.00
#
_symmetry.space_group_name_H-M   'P 1'
#
loop_
_entity.id
_entity.type
_entity.pdbx_description
1 polymer ?
#
loop_
_entity_poly.entity_id
_entity_poly.type
_entity_poly.pdbx_seq_one_letter_code
_entity_poly.pdbx_strand_id
1 'polypeptide(L)'
;MPPFIVKPFLTALILIASFSATFSQEKSEPAGTADFAKIAPFLEQYCHKCHDADTMKGDLRLDSYETTAAVIRERKTWLKVLEQLETREMPTKNPLPSEAEYEAMIEWVDRAVNQLDWEKIKHPGHVTIPRLTKTEYNRTIRDLFGLAIQPGEDFFEDGEGKSGFNNDRDALFITASQMEKYFDAAERTVDALMALGGKPFRKKFEAEDMFMTETGSRTSPVDDEGAIGYILNRGQMTLYDSIDLPGDGFYKFKVRARSTTHGPTGGALRINDELTGEVQIGGRNPEVQEIVAFLPKGSHQMAWNINLPPQAQRKPGGKAKTERKKYTELPKNANDIVSEESAKNAPKIPRTNQENPALKKLLDSWDRTQVGVQRPFEWLRLHGKNGNPSELQRFHGYVTERSKPLAKIEREIAAQLGIEPEDLRRKINDANRATEADRARLLNLADFQII
;
A
#
# COMPACT_ATOMS: atom_id res chain seq x y z
N MET A 1 -4.92 -29.09 35.83
CA MET A 1 -4.34 -29.07 37.20
C MET A 1 -4.25 -30.51 37.67
N PRO A 2 -3.03 -31.00 37.92
CA PRO A 2 -2.60 -31.24 39.31
C PRO A 2 -1.11 -30.79 39.51
N PRO A 3 -0.46 -31.04 40.67
CA PRO A 3 -0.23 -30.04 41.71
C PRO A 3 1.20 -29.47 41.73
N PHE A 4 1.32 -28.21 42.15
CA PHE A 4 2.59 -27.52 42.36
C PHE A 4 3.25 -27.96 43.68
N ILE A 5 4.50 -28.42 43.59
CA ILE A 5 5.37 -28.69 44.73
C ILE A 5 6.23 -27.45 44.98
N VAL A 6 6.05 -26.84 46.15
CA VAL A 6 6.85 -25.71 46.64
C VAL A 6 8.06 -26.28 47.41
N LYS A 7 9.28 -25.86 47.04
CA LYS A 7 10.47 -26.03 47.89
C LYS A 7 11.02 -24.65 48.24
N PRO A 8 11.28 -24.34 49.54
CA PRO A 8 11.94 -23.12 49.94
C PRO A 8 13.45 -23.32 49.87
N PHE A 9 14.20 -22.31 49.40
CA PHE A 9 15.63 -22.23 49.66
C PHE A 9 16.01 -20.85 50.16
N LEU A 10 16.64 -20.89 51.33
CA LEU A 10 17.16 -19.81 52.14
C LEU A 10 18.31 -19.06 51.42
N THR A 11 18.29 -17.75 51.57
CA THR A 11 19.44 -16.83 51.80
C THR A 11 20.83 -17.21 51.28
N ALA A 12 21.34 -16.41 50.34
CA ALA A 12 22.76 -16.11 50.23
C ALA A 12 22.95 -14.59 50.03
N LEU A 13 23.42 -13.95 51.10
CA LEU A 13 23.83 -12.56 51.17
C LEU A 13 25.21 -12.45 50.49
N ILE A 14 25.32 -11.72 49.38
CA ILE A 14 26.62 -11.35 48.79
C ILE A 14 26.73 -9.83 48.82
N LEU A 15 27.68 -9.36 49.63
CA LEU A 15 28.21 -8.00 49.62
C LEU A 15 28.75 -7.69 48.22
N ILE A 16 28.21 -6.69 47.54
CA ILE A 16 28.88 -6.03 46.42
C ILE A 16 29.19 -4.60 46.87
N ALA A 17 30.50 -4.34 46.99
CA ALA A 17 31.06 -3.07 47.38
C ALA A 17 30.75 -1.97 46.36
N SER A 18 30.38 -0.82 46.90
CA SER A 18 30.08 0.41 46.19
C SER A 18 31.30 0.92 45.41
N PHE A 19 31.24 0.87 44.08
CA PHE A 19 32.07 1.68 43.20
C PHE A 19 31.17 2.76 42.60
N SER A 20 31.07 3.90 43.29
CA SER A 20 30.37 5.08 42.78
C SER A 20 31.21 5.69 41.66
N ALA A 21 31.01 5.20 40.43
CA ALA A 21 31.35 5.97 39.26
C ALA A 21 30.36 7.13 39.19
N THR A 22 30.81 8.32 39.57
CA THR A 22 30.10 9.58 39.34
C THR A 22 30.06 9.79 37.84
N PHE A 23 29.05 9.21 37.18
CA PHE A 23 28.68 9.62 35.84
C PHE A 23 28.11 11.02 36.00
N SER A 24 28.91 12.04 35.66
CA SER A 24 28.38 13.37 35.40
C SER A 24 27.40 13.22 34.25
N GLN A 25 26.14 13.04 34.61
CA GLN A 25 25.02 13.25 33.74
C GLN A 25 25.07 14.76 33.43
N GLU A 26 25.64 15.12 32.27
CA GLU A 26 25.29 16.39 31.66
C GLU A 26 23.76 16.40 31.63
N LYS A 27 23.18 17.27 32.45
CA LYS A 27 21.79 17.65 32.34
C LYS A 27 21.62 18.20 30.93
N SER A 28 21.21 17.36 30.00
CA SER A 28 20.55 17.85 28.81
C SER A 28 19.38 18.68 29.32
N GLU A 29 19.39 19.98 28.99
CA GLU A 29 18.25 20.84 29.28
C GLU A 29 16.98 20.13 28.79
N PRO A 30 15.89 20.18 29.55
CA PRO A 30 14.63 19.64 29.09
C PRO A 30 14.34 20.29 27.73
N ALA A 31 13.94 19.48 26.74
CA ALA A 31 13.53 19.92 25.41
C ALA A 31 12.33 20.88 25.50
N GLY A 32 12.62 22.11 25.87
CA GLY A 32 11.77 23.27 25.72
C GLY A 32 11.83 23.67 24.26
N THR A 33 10.68 23.98 23.69
CA THR A 33 10.50 24.50 22.33
C THR A 33 11.71 25.31 21.88
N ALA A 34 12.39 24.88 20.81
CA ALA A 34 13.60 25.52 20.30
C ALA A 34 13.39 27.04 20.20
N ASP A 35 14.23 27.86 20.83
CA ASP A 35 13.98 29.31 20.94
C ASP A 35 14.19 30.01 19.58
N PHE A 36 13.13 30.61 19.04
CA PHE A 36 13.14 31.28 17.74
C PHE A 36 14.16 32.43 17.67
N ALA A 37 14.44 33.09 18.80
CA ALA A 37 15.41 34.18 18.84
C ALA A 37 16.82 33.74 18.41
N LYS A 38 17.15 32.44 18.52
CA LYS A 38 18.43 31.88 18.09
C LYS A 38 18.63 31.84 16.58
N ILE A 39 17.53 31.77 15.80
CA ILE A 39 17.60 31.67 14.33
C ILE A 39 17.18 32.94 13.61
N ALA A 40 16.53 33.88 14.30
CA ALA A 40 16.10 35.15 13.69
C ALA A 40 17.24 35.89 12.94
N PRO A 41 18.49 35.98 13.48
CA PRO A 41 19.59 36.61 12.75
C PRO A 41 19.97 35.88 11.46
N PHE A 42 19.93 34.53 11.48
CA PHE A 42 20.21 33.71 10.30
C PHE A 42 19.15 33.98 9.21
N LEU A 43 17.87 33.97 9.57
CA LEU A 43 16.79 34.24 8.63
C LEU A 43 16.89 35.63 8.02
N GLU A 44 17.21 36.64 8.84
CA GLU A 44 17.38 38.01 8.38
C GLU A 44 18.55 38.16 7.40
N GLN A 45 19.69 37.56 7.73
CA GLN A 45 20.91 37.66 6.92
C GLN A 45 20.82 36.88 5.60
N TYR A 46 20.21 35.69 5.63
CA TYR A 46 20.34 34.71 4.55
C TYR A 46 19.03 34.40 3.80
N CYS A 47 17.87 34.63 4.42
CA CYS A 47 16.57 34.19 3.88
C CYS A 47 15.69 35.35 3.44
N HIS A 48 15.52 36.39 4.27
CA HIS A 48 14.50 37.42 4.09
C HIS A 48 14.64 38.18 2.76
N LYS A 49 15.87 38.45 2.30
CA LYS A 49 16.11 39.15 1.03
C LYS A 49 15.45 38.51 -0.21
N CYS A 50 15.12 37.21 -0.17
CA CYS A 50 14.39 36.53 -1.24
C CYS A 50 13.01 36.02 -0.81
N HIS A 51 12.79 35.84 0.49
CA HIS A 51 11.60 35.24 1.07
C HIS A 51 10.89 36.22 2.02
N ASP A 52 10.84 37.49 1.64
CA ASP A 52 10.06 38.53 2.32
C ASP A 52 8.68 38.72 1.67
N ALA A 53 7.88 39.64 2.22
CA ALA A 53 6.56 40.01 1.70
C ALA A 53 6.58 40.52 0.26
N ASP A 54 7.67 41.18 -0.16
CA ASP A 54 7.76 41.85 -1.47
C ASP A 54 8.26 40.90 -2.56
N THR A 55 9.23 40.04 -2.26
CA THR A 55 9.89 39.15 -3.23
C THR A 55 9.23 37.79 -3.32
N MET A 56 8.83 37.20 -2.18
CA MET A 56 8.16 35.89 -2.05
C MET A 56 8.68 34.81 -3.04
N LYS A 57 10.00 34.67 -3.18
CA LYS A 57 10.58 33.78 -4.17
C LYS A 57 10.17 32.34 -3.87
N GLY A 58 9.60 31.66 -4.88
CA GLY A 58 9.08 30.30 -4.70
C GLY A 58 7.78 30.23 -3.90
N ASP A 59 7.02 31.34 -3.87
CA ASP A 59 5.76 31.46 -3.12
C ASP A 59 5.93 31.17 -1.61
N LEU A 60 7.09 31.55 -1.09
CA LEU A 60 7.49 31.34 0.30
C LEU A 60 7.85 32.67 0.95
N ARG A 61 7.17 32.95 2.06
CA ARG A 61 7.39 34.09 2.94
C ARG A 61 7.91 33.60 4.30
N LEU A 62 9.13 33.99 4.66
CA LEU A 62 9.81 33.59 5.90
C LEU A 62 9.92 34.74 6.93
N ASP A 63 9.76 35.99 6.50
CA ASP A 63 9.77 37.16 7.40
C ASP A 63 8.55 37.25 8.32
N SER A 64 7.50 36.47 8.07
CA SER A 64 6.28 36.43 8.90
C SER A 64 6.38 35.54 10.13
N TYR A 65 7.46 34.78 10.30
CA TYR A 65 7.64 33.92 11.47
C TYR A 65 8.35 34.68 12.58
N GLU A 66 7.71 34.77 13.75
CA GLU A 66 8.27 35.44 14.93
C GLU A 66 8.42 34.49 16.14
N THR A 67 7.85 33.29 16.06
CA THR A 67 7.82 32.34 17.17
C THR A 67 7.98 30.90 16.69
N THR A 68 8.52 30.05 17.57
CA THR A 68 8.60 28.59 17.35
C THR A 68 7.23 27.98 17.14
N ALA A 69 6.19 28.50 17.82
CA ALA A 69 4.82 28.04 17.62
C ALA A 69 4.32 28.28 16.19
N ALA A 70 4.69 29.39 15.57
CA ALA A 70 4.37 29.66 14.17
C ALA A 70 5.11 28.70 13.21
N VAL A 71 6.38 28.40 13.50
CA VAL A 71 7.17 27.39 12.79
C VAL A 71 6.52 26.00 12.86
N ILE A 72 6.11 25.59 14.05
CA ILE A 72 5.44 24.30 14.29
C ILE A 72 4.09 24.23 13.58
N ARG A 73 3.31 25.33 13.58
CA ARG A 73 2.02 25.39 12.88
C ARG A 73 2.19 25.15 11.38
N GLU A 74 3.26 25.68 10.79
CA GLU A 74 3.62 25.54 9.38
C GLU A 74 4.68 24.46 9.17
N ARG A 75 4.63 23.38 9.95
CA ARG A 75 5.62 22.28 9.94
C ARG A 75 5.96 21.78 8.54
N LYS A 76 4.96 21.63 7.66
CA LYS A 76 5.16 21.15 6.28
C LYS A 76 6.05 22.09 5.47
N THR A 77 5.90 23.40 5.66
CA THR A 77 6.73 24.42 5.02
C THR A 77 8.15 24.35 5.57
N TRP A 78 8.31 24.25 6.89
CA TRP A 78 9.61 24.21 7.53
C TRP A 78 10.40 22.92 7.32
N LEU A 79 9.73 21.78 7.05
CA LEU A 79 10.38 20.58 6.55
C LEU A 79 11.03 20.79 5.18
N LYS A 80 10.42 21.59 4.30
CA LYS A 80 11.05 21.96 3.01
C LYS A 80 12.22 22.90 3.22
N VAL A 81 12.12 23.84 4.17
CA VAL A 81 13.24 24.71 4.54
C VAL A 81 14.42 23.88 5.06
N LEU A 82 14.17 22.92 5.95
CA LEU A 82 15.17 21.98 6.46
C LEU A 82 15.87 21.25 5.32
N GLU A 83 15.11 20.66 4.39
CA GLU A 83 15.65 19.96 3.22
C GLU A 83 16.53 20.88 2.35
N GLN A 84 16.12 22.12 2.11
CA GLN A 84 16.88 23.08 1.32
C GLN A 84 18.20 23.50 1.99
N LEU A 85 18.21 23.55 3.32
CA LEU A 85 19.43 23.81 4.11
C LEU A 85 20.36 22.59 4.12
N GLU A 86 19.84 21.39 4.36
CA GLU A 86 20.61 20.14 4.37
C GLU A 86 21.29 19.85 3.01
N THR A 87 20.58 20.15 1.92
CA THR A 87 21.09 20.00 0.56
C THR A 87 21.98 21.16 0.10
N ARG A 88 22.15 22.20 0.94
CA ARG A 88 22.88 23.44 0.61
C ARG A 88 22.39 24.10 -0.69
N GLU A 89 21.12 23.87 -1.06
CA GLU A 89 20.49 24.53 -2.22
C GLU A 89 20.09 25.97 -1.88
N MET A 90 19.82 26.24 -0.60
CA MET A 90 19.60 27.59 -0.06
C MET A 90 20.56 27.87 1.08
N PRO A 91 21.08 29.11 1.18
CA PRO A 91 20.82 30.27 0.31
C PRO A 91 21.59 30.25 -1.02
N THR A 92 20.99 30.77 -2.09
CA THR A 92 21.64 30.82 -3.43
C THR A 92 22.55 32.04 -3.68
N LYS A 93 22.60 33.01 -2.77
CA LYS A 93 23.30 34.29 -2.97
C LYS A 93 24.26 34.59 -1.83
N ASN A 94 25.40 35.21 -2.17
CA ASN A 94 26.38 35.65 -1.19
C ASN A 94 25.87 36.80 -0.29
N PRO A 95 26.33 36.87 0.97
CA PRO A 95 27.23 35.88 1.61
C PRO A 95 26.51 34.56 1.87
N LEU A 96 27.19 33.43 1.64
CA LEU A 96 26.69 32.11 2.04
C LEU A 96 26.98 31.89 3.54
N PRO A 97 26.13 31.14 4.25
CA PRO A 97 26.44 30.71 5.61
C PRO A 97 27.71 29.86 5.64
N SER A 98 28.46 29.97 6.73
CA SER A 98 29.50 29.01 7.07
C SER A 98 28.90 27.65 7.42
N GLU A 99 29.70 26.59 7.38
CA GLU A 99 29.24 25.24 7.76
C GLU A 99 28.68 25.19 9.19
N ALA A 100 29.29 25.93 10.13
CA ALA A 100 28.80 26.01 11.50
C ALA A 100 27.43 26.70 11.59
N GLU A 101 27.17 27.72 10.77
CA GLU A 101 25.86 28.40 10.72
C GLU A 101 24.80 27.50 10.09
N TYR A 102 25.15 26.73 9.04
CA TYR A 102 24.27 25.71 8.49
C TYR A 102 23.91 24.65 9.52
N GLU A 103 24.89 24.06 10.20
CA GLU A 103 24.68 23.03 11.21
C GLU A 103 23.78 23.54 12.34
N ALA A 104 24.04 24.74 12.85
CA ALA A 104 23.22 25.34 13.91
C ALA A 104 21.76 25.57 13.46
N MET A 105 21.55 26.06 12.24
CA MET A 105 20.21 26.30 11.70
C MET A 105 19.47 24.97 11.44
N ILE A 106 20.13 23.99 10.83
CA ILE A 106 19.59 22.65 10.58
C ILE A 106 19.19 21.99 11.90
N GLU A 107 20.08 21.98 12.90
CA GLU A 107 19.81 21.39 14.21
C GLU A 107 18.64 22.09 14.92
N TRP A 108 18.53 23.42 14.79
CA TRP A 108 17.41 24.15 15.35
C TRP A 108 16.09 23.78 14.67
N VAL A 109 16.06 23.79 13.32
CA VAL A 109 14.84 23.50 12.56
C VAL A 109 14.43 22.04 12.79
N ASP A 110 15.37 21.09 12.74
CA ASP A 110 15.12 19.67 13.04
C ASP A 110 14.50 19.49 14.42
N ARG A 111 15.07 20.11 15.46
CA ARG A 111 14.47 20.07 16.80
C ARG A 111 13.08 20.67 16.83
N ALA A 112 12.88 21.83 16.20
CA ALA A 112 11.60 22.52 16.18
C ALA A 112 10.51 21.70 15.48
N VAL A 113 10.82 21.00 14.38
CA VAL A 113 9.81 20.31 13.56
C VAL A 113 9.75 18.79 13.76
N ASN A 114 10.82 18.13 14.20
CA ASN A 114 10.87 16.67 14.33
C ASN A 114 10.87 16.19 15.78
N GLN A 115 11.36 16.98 16.73
CA GLN A 115 11.47 16.61 18.14
C GLN A 115 10.34 17.22 18.99
N LEU A 116 9.12 17.11 18.48
CA LEU A 116 7.92 17.62 19.14
C LEU A 116 7.51 16.73 20.31
N ASP A 117 7.31 17.34 21.47
CA ASP A 117 6.63 16.70 22.60
C ASP A 117 5.11 16.70 22.35
N TRP A 118 4.61 15.61 21.76
CA TRP A 118 3.21 15.45 21.40
C TRP A 118 2.27 15.47 22.61
N GLU A 119 2.75 15.19 23.83
CA GLU A 119 1.94 15.28 25.05
C GLU A 119 1.54 16.73 25.38
N LYS A 120 2.36 17.70 24.95
CA LYS A 120 2.10 19.13 25.15
C LYS A 120 1.24 19.75 24.06
N ILE A 121 1.01 19.06 22.94
CA ILE A 121 0.24 19.55 21.81
C ILE A 121 -1.25 19.21 22.02
N LYS A 122 -2.01 20.16 22.58
CA LYS A 122 -3.44 19.98 22.90
C LYS A 122 -4.35 19.81 21.67
N HIS A 123 -3.98 20.40 20.53
CA HIS A 123 -4.79 20.40 19.32
C HIS A 123 -3.91 20.14 18.09
N PRO A 124 -3.51 18.89 17.82
CA PRO A 124 -2.65 18.53 16.68
C PRO A 124 -3.33 18.67 15.30
N GLY A 125 -4.56 19.22 15.26
CA GLY A 125 -5.39 19.34 14.07
C GLY A 125 -6.47 18.28 13.98
N HIS A 126 -7.24 18.33 12.89
CA HIS A 126 -8.23 17.31 12.57
C HIS A 126 -7.57 16.19 11.79
N VAL A 127 -7.68 14.97 12.30
CA VAL A 127 -7.31 13.76 11.58
C VAL A 127 -8.60 13.08 11.15
N THR A 128 -8.74 12.75 9.87
CA THR A 128 -9.84 11.92 9.40
C THR A 128 -9.78 10.59 10.16
N ILE A 129 -10.89 10.17 10.75
CA ILE A 129 -11.02 8.82 11.32
C ILE A 129 -11.21 7.89 10.13
N PRO A 130 -10.22 7.05 9.78
CA PRO A 130 -10.36 6.16 8.65
C PRO A 130 -11.34 5.05 9.04
N ARG A 131 -12.14 4.59 8.08
CA ARG A 131 -12.77 3.27 8.21
C ARG A 131 -11.71 2.17 8.04
N LEU A 132 -12.04 0.95 8.44
CA LEU A 132 -11.24 -0.22 8.08
C LEU A 132 -11.43 -0.53 6.59
N THR A 133 -10.37 -0.97 5.92
CA THR A 133 -10.47 -1.59 4.59
C THR A 133 -11.35 -2.84 4.66
N LYS A 134 -11.92 -3.29 3.53
CA LYS A 134 -12.67 -4.54 3.40
C LYS A 134 -11.89 -5.73 3.97
N THR A 135 -10.61 -5.80 3.63
CA THR A 135 -9.70 -6.85 4.12
C THR A 135 -9.46 -6.75 5.63
N GLU A 136 -9.19 -5.55 6.15
CA GLU A 136 -8.99 -5.35 7.59
C GLU A 136 -10.25 -5.65 8.38
N TYR A 137 -11.41 -5.21 7.92
CA TYR A 137 -12.70 -5.49 8.55
C TYR A 137 -12.95 -7.00 8.64
N ASN A 138 -12.78 -7.73 7.53
CA ASN A 138 -12.93 -9.19 7.51
C ASN A 138 -11.99 -9.89 8.49
N ARG A 139 -10.73 -9.44 8.58
CA ARG A 139 -9.76 -9.98 9.54
C ARG A 139 -10.13 -9.63 10.98
N THR A 140 -10.59 -8.42 11.24
CA THR A 140 -11.03 -7.98 12.56
C THR A 140 -12.23 -8.79 13.05
N ILE A 141 -13.25 -9.00 12.21
CA ILE A 141 -14.40 -9.85 12.57
C ILE A 141 -13.94 -11.28 12.89
N ARG A 142 -13.07 -11.86 12.05
CA ARG A 142 -12.49 -13.18 12.29
C ARG A 142 -11.71 -13.24 13.61
N ASP A 143 -10.87 -12.26 13.89
CA ASP A 143 -9.98 -12.28 15.04
C ASP A 143 -10.74 -12.01 16.35
N LEU A 144 -11.78 -11.18 16.33
CA LEU A 144 -12.62 -10.89 17.50
C LEU A 144 -13.60 -12.01 17.82
N PHE A 145 -14.23 -12.60 16.79
CA PHE A 145 -15.35 -13.53 16.98
C PHE A 145 -15.04 -14.97 16.57
N GLY A 146 -13.86 -15.24 15.99
CA GLY A 146 -13.52 -16.55 15.44
C GLY A 146 -14.29 -16.93 14.17
N LEU A 147 -14.99 -15.97 13.55
CA LEU A 147 -15.88 -16.20 12.41
C LEU A 147 -15.19 -15.88 11.08
N ALA A 148 -15.05 -16.88 10.20
CA ALA A 148 -14.47 -16.72 8.87
C ALA A 148 -15.54 -16.45 7.78
N ILE A 149 -16.50 -15.55 8.04
CA ILE A 149 -17.68 -15.32 7.18
C ILE A 149 -17.53 -14.15 6.19
N GLN A 150 -16.40 -13.45 6.22
CA GLN A 150 -16.03 -12.33 5.32
C GLN A 150 -17.19 -11.33 5.05
N PRO A 151 -17.80 -10.74 6.08
CA PRO A 151 -19.00 -9.91 5.92
C PRO A 151 -18.74 -8.57 5.21
N GLY A 152 -17.48 -8.15 5.12
CA GLY A 152 -17.05 -6.96 4.38
C GLY A 152 -16.97 -7.15 2.87
N GLU A 153 -17.26 -8.34 2.32
CA GLU A 153 -17.26 -8.55 0.86
C GLU A 153 -18.23 -7.61 0.11
N ASP A 154 -19.33 -7.22 0.75
CA ASP A 154 -20.36 -6.35 0.19
C ASP A 154 -20.00 -4.85 0.25
N PHE A 155 -18.83 -4.51 0.80
CA PHE A 155 -18.34 -3.15 0.84
C PHE A 155 -17.92 -2.70 -0.56
N PHE A 156 -17.92 -1.38 -0.81
CA PHE A 156 -17.24 -0.86 -1.99
C PHE A 156 -15.75 -1.16 -1.92
N GLU A 157 -15.13 -1.32 -3.08
CA GLU A 157 -13.68 -1.52 -3.17
C GLU A 157 -12.91 -0.35 -2.55
N ASP A 158 -11.81 -0.69 -1.88
CA ASP A 158 -10.95 0.29 -1.25
C ASP A 158 -10.08 0.96 -2.31
N GLY A 159 -10.42 2.19 -2.67
CA GLY A 159 -9.67 2.98 -3.65
C GLY A 159 -8.24 3.28 -3.19
N GLU A 160 -7.33 3.37 -4.15
CA GLU A 160 -5.96 3.81 -3.88
C GLU A 160 -5.94 5.29 -3.45
N GLY A 161 -5.27 5.57 -2.34
CA GLY A 161 -5.02 6.94 -1.93
C GLY A 161 -3.80 7.55 -2.62
N LYS A 162 -3.39 8.72 -2.16
CA LYS A 162 -2.26 9.47 -2.73
C LYS A 162 -0.93 8.75 -2.60
N SER A 163 -0.79 7.84 -1.62
CA SER A 163 0.40 7.01 -1.47
C SER A 163 0.45 5.86 -2.49
N GLY A 164 -0.68 5.52 -3.14
CA GLY A 164 -0.85 4.30 -3.93
C GLY A 164 -1.25 3.08 -3.10
N PHE A 165 -1.42 3.23 -1.78
CA PHE A 165 -1.98 2.18 -0.93
C PHE A 165 -3.49 2.37 -0.75
N ASN A 166 -4.21 1.25 -0.62
CA ASN A 166 -5.65 1.23 -0.39
C ASN A 166 -6.04 1.40 1.09
N ASN A 167 -5.07 1.58 1.99
CA ASN A 167 -5.28 1.84 3.42
C ASN A 167 -4.96 3.30 3.82
N ASP A 168 -4.93 4.19 2.83
CA ASP A 168 -4.71 5.62 3.05
C ASP A 168 -5.88 6.25 3.82
N ARG A 169 -5.57 6.82 4.98
CA ARG A 169 -6.60 7.35 5.90
C ARG A 169 -7.48 8.43 5.27
N ASP A 170 -6.91 9.25 4.41
CA ASP A 170 -7.61 10.34 3.73
C ASP A 170 -8.45 9.87 2.53
N ALA A 171 -8.22 8.63 2.05
CA ALA A 171 -9.02 8.01 0.98
C ALA A 171 -10.17 7.17 1.53
N LEU A 172 -10.09 6.75 2.81
CA LEU A 172 -11.06 5.88 3.48
C LEU A 172 -12.18 6.66 4.18
N PHE A 173 -12.96 7.41 3.40
CA PHE A 173 -14.17 8.09 3.90
C PHE A 173 -15.38 7.14 3.93
N ILE A 174 -16.36 7.47 4.77
CA ILE A 174 -17.61 6.73 4.91
C ILE A 174 -18.72 7.53 4.22
N THR A 175 -19.29 6.96 3.15
CA THR A 175 -20.53 7.47 2.54
C THR A 175 -21.75 6.90 3.25
N ALA A 176 -22.93 7.50 3.05
CA ALA A 176 -24.18 6.96 3.59
C ALA A 176 -24.44 5.52 3.10
N SER A 177 -24.23 5.24 1.81
CA SER A 177 -24.37 3.89 1.25
C SER A 177 -23.36 2.90 1.82
N GLN A 178 -22.13 3.32 2.09
CA GLN A 178 -21.14 2.46 2.74
C GLN A 178 -21.56 2.16 4.19
N MET A 179 -22.16 3.13 4.89
CA MET A 179 -22.66 2.94 6.26
C MET A 179 -23.79 1.91 6.32
N GLU A 180 -24.70 1.90 5.34
CA GLU A 180 -25.72 0.84 5.20
C GLU A 180 -25.06 -0.54 5.11
N LYS A 181 -24.02 -0.69 4.28
CA LYS A 181 -23.26 -1.94 4.18
C LYS A 181 -22.59 -2.36 5.49
N TYR A 182 -22.11 -1.41 6.29
CA TYR A 182 -21.58 -1.72 7.63
C TYR A 182 -22.66 -2.27 8.57
N PHE A 183 -23.90 -1.77 8.49
CA PHE A 183 -25.02 -2.33 9.25
C PHE A 183 -25.36 -3.75 8.79
N ASP A 184 -25.47 -3.97 7.47
CA ASP A 184 -25.71 -5.30 6.91
C ASP A 184 -24.62 -6.31 7.36
N ALA A 185 -23.34 -5.90 7.27
CA ALA A 185 -22.21 -6.73 7.67
C ALA A 185 -22.20 -7.05 9.19
N ALA A 186 -22.61 -6.08 10.02
CA ALA A 186 -22.76 -6.29 11.45
C ALA A 186 -23.91 -7.26 11.77
N GLU A 187 -25.06 -7.11 11.12
CA GLU A 187 -26.20 -8.01 11.28
C GLU A 187 -25.85 -9.44 10.87
N ARG A 188 -25.19 -9.62 9.71
CA ARG A 188 -24.67 -10.94 9.27
C ARG A 188 -23.71 -11.57 10.29
N THR A 189 -22.87 -10.76 10.92
CA THR A 189 -21.95 -11.23 11.96
C THR A 189 -22.70 -11.71 13.20
N VAL A 190 -23.70 -10.95 13.65
CA VAL A 190 -24.53 -11.32 14.81
C VAL A 190 -25.35 -12.57 14.50
N ASP A 191 -25.96 -12.67 13.32
CA ASP A 191 -26.73 -13.84 12.91
C ASP A 191 -25.87 -15.10 12.89
N ALA A 192 -24.65 -15.02 12.34
CA ALA A 192 -23.70 -16.13 12.34
C ALA A 192 -23.29 -16.55 13.78
N LEU A 193 -23.07 -15.59 14.68
CA LEU A 193 -22.80 -15.88 16.09
C LEU A 193 -23.98 -16.59 16.77
N MET A 194 -25.21 -16.13 16.52
CA MET A 194 -26.41 -16.73 17.09
C MET A 194 -26.64 -18.14 16.55
N ALA A 195 -26.34 -18.37 15.26
CA ALA A 195 -26.43 -19.69 14.65
C ALA A 195 -25.49 -20.71 15.31
N LEU A 196 -24.28 -20.29 15.75
CA LEU A 196 -23.37 -21.17 16.50
C LEU A 196 -23.92 -21.61 17.87
N GLY A 197 -24.76 -20.79 18.50
CA GLY A 197 -25.42 -21.14 19.77
C GLY A 197 -26.62 -22.07 19.62
N GLY A 198 -27.13 -22.24 18.40
CA GLY A 198 -28.30 -23.07 18.08
C GLY A 198 -27.98 -24.56 17.93
N LYS A 199 -29.03 -25.39 17.81
CA LYS A 199 -28.86 -26.78 17.35
C LYS A 199 -28.45 -26.77 15.88
N PRO A 200 -27.48 -27.60 15.45
CA PRO A 200 -27.06 -27.64 14.06
C PRO A 200 -28.24 -28.08 13.19
N PHE A 201 -28.55 -27.29 12.16
CA PHE A 201 -29.52 -27.65 11.15
C PHE A 201 -29.11 -28.95 10.47
N ARG A 202 -30.07 -29.88 10.31
CA ARG A 202 -29.88 -31.15 9.61
C ARG A 202 -31.05 -31.38 8.69
N LYS A 203 -30.77 -31.59 7.41
CA LYS A 203 -31.73 -32.03 6.40
C LYS A 203 -31.13 -33.22 5.65
N LYS A 204 -31.93 -34.26 5.46
CA LYS A 204 -31.55 -35.46 4.68
C LYS A 204 -32.22 -35.36 3.32
N PHE A 205 -31.49 -35.73 2.28
CA PHE A 205 -31.97 -35.83 0.91
C PHE A 205 -31.74 -37.26 0.45
N GLU A 206 -32.77 -37.90 -0.06
CA GLU A 206 -32.67 -39.20 -0.73
C GLU A 206 -32.51 -38.95 -2.23
N ALA A 207 -31.54 -39.60 -2.86
CA ALA A 207 -31.15 -39.28 -4.22
C ALA A 207 -32.29 -39.53 -5.22
N GLU A 208 -33.15 -40.51 -4.97
CA GLU A 208 -34.32 -40.88 -5.74
C GLU A 208 -35.43 -39.82 -5.74
N ASP A 209 -35.52 -39.01 -4.69
CA ASP A 209 -36.52 -37.95 -4.54
C ASP A 209 -36.05 -36.62 -5.15
N MET A 210 -34.75 -36.49 -5.41
CA MET A 210 -34.17 -35.34 -6.09
C MET A 210 -34.47 -35.40 -7.59
N PHE A 211 -34.51 -34.23 -8.23
CA PHE A 211 -34.78 -34.18 -9.66
C PHE A 211 -33.53 -34.51 -10.48
N MET A 212 -33.67 -35.46 -11.40
CA MET A 212 -32.64 -35.83 -12.37
C MET A 212 -32.91 -35.18 -13.73
N THR A 213 -31.93 -34.45 -14.28
CA THR A 213 -32.07 -33.77 -15.59
C THR A 213 -32.23 -34.73 -16.77
N GLU A 214 -31.63 -35.92 -16.69
CA GLU A 214 -31.69 -36.89 -17.78
C GLU A 214 -32.93 -37.78 -17.69
N THR A 215 -33.82 -37.60 -18.66
CA THR A 215 -35.06 -38.37 -18.79
C THR A 215 -34.75 -39.85 -19.06
N GLY A 216 -35.28 -40.74 -18.21
CA GLY A 216 -35.10 -42.19 -18.33
C GLY A 216 -33.94 -42.77 -17.52
N SER A 217 -33.22 -41.94 -16.75
CA SER A 217 -32.25 -42.40 -15.75
C SER A 217 -32.94 -43.28 -14.71
N ARG A 218 -32.34 -44.41 -14.36
CA ARG A 218 -32.83 -45.31 -13.31
C ARG A 218 -31.91 -45.25 -12.11
N THR A 219 -32.51 -45.32 -10.92
CA THR A 219 -31.77 -45.49 -9.68
C THR A 219 -31.13 -46.89 -9.64
N SER A 220 -30.08 -47.02 -8.86
CA SER A 220 -29.33 -48.27 -8.67
C SER A 220 -28.91 -48.39 -7.20
N PRO A 221 -28.79 -49.61 -6.65
CA PRO A 221 -28.27 -49.80 -5.30
C PRO A 221 -26.87 -49.21 -5.15
N VAL A 222 -26.69 -48.39 -4.13
CA VAL A 222 -25.41 -47.83 -3.70
C VAL A 222 -24.72 -48.83 -2.79
N ASP A 223 -25.42 -49.44 -1.84
CA ASP A 223 -24.90 -50.42 -0.90
C ASP A 223 -25.82 -51.64 -0.74
N ASP A 224 -25.33 -52.68 -0.06
CA ASP A 224 -26.10 -53.89 0.27
C ASP A 224 -27.11 -53.64 1.41
N GLU A 225 -27.07 -52.46 2.05
CA GLU A 225 -27.97 -52.03 3.13
C GLU A 225 -29.25 -51.35 2.59
N GLY A 226 -29.38 -51.23 1.27
CA GLY A 226 -30.59 -50.76 0.59
C GLY A 226 -30.60 -49.29 0.20
N ALA A 227 -29.49 -48.55 0.36
CA ALA A 227 -29.39 -47.20 -0.18
C ALA A 227 -29.44 -47.24 -1.71
N ILE A 228 -30.24 -46.36 -2.33
CA ILE A 228 -30.36 -46.24 -3.78
C ILE A 228 -29.93 -44.86 -4.25
N GLY A 229 -29.51 -44.74 -5.51
CA GLY A 229 -29.10 -43.47 -6.07
C GLY A 229 -28.89 -43.51 -7.58
N TYR A 230 -28.65 -42.34 -8.17
CA TYR A 230 -28.45 -42.21 -9.62
C TYR A 230 -26.98 -42.41 -10.00
N ILE A 231 -26.75 -42.97 -11.19
CA ILE A 231 -25.42 -43.07 -11.79
C ILE A 231 -25.15 -41.80 -12.62
N LEU A 232 -24.20 -40.98 -12.18
CA LEU A 232 -23.73 -39.80 -12.90
C LEU A 232 -22.48 -40.17 -13.71
N ASN A 233 -22.61 -40.38 -15.03
CA ASN A 233 -21.49 -40.83 -15.87
C ASN A 233 -21.30 -40.02 -17.17
N ARG A 234 -22.13 -38.99 -17.40
CA ARG A 234 -22.00 -38.07 -18.54
C ARG A 234 -21.98 -36.63 -18.02
N GLY A 235 -21.21 -35.77 -18.67
CA GLY A 235 -20.92 -34.42 -18.18
C GLY A 235 -22.12 -33.46 -18.05
N GLN A 236 -23.29 -33.81 -18.59
CA GLN A 236 -24.53 -33.00 -18.47
C GLN A 236 -25.53 -33.55 -17.44
N MET A 237 -25.29 -34.73 -16.85
CA MET A 237 -26.19 -35.29 -15.83
C MET A 237 -26.08 -34.51 -14.54
N THR A 238 -27.20 -33.95 -14.10
CA THR A 238 -27.28 -33.17 -12.87
C THR A 238 -28.43 -33.68 -12.01
N LEU A 239 -28.12 -33.97 -10.75
CA LEU A 239 -29.12 -34.26 -9.72
C LEU A 239 -29.32 -32.99 -8.90
N TYR A 240 -30.52 -32.41 -8.88
CA TYR A 240 -30.79 -31.15 -8.21
C TYR A 240 -31.94 -31.20 -7.20
N ASP A 241 -31.86 -30.34 -6.19
CA ASP A 241 -32.92 -30.06 -5.22
C ASP A 241 -32.73 -28.65 -4.63
N SER A 242 -33.69 -28.19 -3.84
CA SER A 242 -33.66 -26.91 -3.14
C SER A 242 -33.48 -27.10 -1.63
N ILE A 243 -32.65 -26.24 -1.04
CA ILE A 243 -32.34 -26.25 0.39
C ILE A 243 -32.63 -24.86 0.98
N ASP A 244 -33.47 -24.81 2.01
CA ASP A 244 -33.73 -23.59 2.77
C ASP A 244 -32.90 -23.61 4.04
N LEU A 245 -31.94 -22.69 4.13
CA LEU A 245 -31.01 -22.59 5.24
C LEU A 245 -31.51 -21.55 6.27
N PRO A 246 -31.58 -21.91 7.56
CA PRO A 246 -32.18 -21.06 8.59
C PRO A 246 -31.31 -19.86 9.00
N GLY A 247 -30.01 -19.87 8.68
CA GLY A 247 -29.06 -18.83 9.04
C GLY A 247 -27.77 -18.86 8.22
N ASP A 248 -27.01 -17.77 8.26
CA ASP A 248 -25.67 -17.70 7.69
C ASP A 248 -24.72 -18.62 8.47
N GLY A 249 -23.95 -19.47 7.78
CA GLY A 249 -23.01 -20.35 8.49
C GLY A 249 -22.26 -21.35 7.63
N PHE A 250 -21.35 -22.09 8.27
CA PHE A 250 -20.66 -23.21 7.66
C PHE A 250 -21.52 -24.47 7.76
N TYR A 251 -21.92 -24.99 6.59
CA TYR A 251 -22.70 -26.21 6.46
C TYR A 251 -21.82 -27.36 6.02
N LYS A 252 -22.03 -28.52 6.65
CA LYS A 252 -21.37 -29.77 6.28
C LYS A 252 -22.31 -30.62 5.44
N PHE A 253 -21.95 -30.80 4.17
CA PHE A 253 -22.60 -31.71 3.24
C PHE A 253 -21.92 -33.07 3.35
N LYS A 254 -22.70 -34.10 3.72
CA LYS A 254 -22.24 -35.49 3.70
C LYS A 254 -22.93 -36.21 2.55
N VAL A 255 -22.15 -36.72 1.62
CA VAL A 255 -22.67 -37.50 0.48
C VAL A 255 -22.16 -38.93 0.59
N ARG A 256 -23.07 -39.90 0.47
CA ARG A 256 -22.73 -41.32 0.35
C ARG A 256 -22.75 -41.69 -1.13
N ALA A 257 -21.62 -42.14 -1.66
CA ALA A 257 -21.50 -42.48 -3.08
C ALA A 257 -20.52 -43.63 -3.31
N ARG A 258 -20.60 -44.27 -4.48
CA ARG A 258 -19.63 -45.27 -4.94
C ARG A 258 -19.27 -45.05 -6.41
N SER A 259 -18.08 -45.47 -6.81
CA SER A 259 -17.67 -45.52 -8.22
C SER A 259 -18.30 -46.73 -8.92
N THR A 260 -18.65 -46.58 -10.19
CA THR A 260 -19.01 -47.71 -11.06
C THR A 260 -17.76 -48.34 -11.72
N THR A 261 -16.64 -47.61 -11.73
CA THR A 261 -15.36 -48.04 -12.29
C THR A 261 -14.41 -48.54 -11.19
N HIS A 262 -13.27 -49.13 -11.59
CA HIS A 262 -12.24 -49.58 -10.64
C HIS A 262 -11.30 -48.44 -10.19
N GLY A 263 -11.43 -47.25 -10.77
CA GLY A 263 -10.59 -46.09 -10.47
C GLY A 263 -11.35 -44.97 -9.75
N PRO A 264 -10.62 -43.98 -9.19
CA PRO A 264 -11.23 -42.86 -8.51
C PRO A 264 -12.10 -42.05 -9.48
N THR A 265 -13.29 -41.66 -9.04
CA THR A 265 -14.21 -40.82 -9.83
C THR A 265 -14.57 -39.56 -9.04
N GLY A 266 -14.54 -38.41 -9.71
CA GLY A 266 -14.84 -37.11 -9.13
C GLY A 266 -16.34 -36.78 -9.19
N GLY A 267 -16.89 -36.27 -8.11
CA GLY A 267 -18.18 -35.59 -8.07
C GLY A 267 -18.00 -34.12 -7.69
N ALA A 268 -18.89 -33.26 -8.13
CA ALA A 268 -18.91 -31.85 -7.72
C ALA A 268 -20.28 -31.47 -7.15
N LEU A 269 -20.23 -30.77 -6.02
CA LEU A 269 -21.35 -30.09 -5.41
C LEU A 269 -21.36 -28.65 -5.93
N ARG A 270 -22.50 -28.24 -6.45
CA ARG A 270 -22.77 -26.85 -6.83
C ARG A 270 -23.91 -26.29 -6.00
N ILE A 271 -23.73 -25.07 -5.52
CA ILE A 271 -24.78 -24.29 -4.86
C ILE A 271 -25.01 -23.04 -5.70
N ASN A 272 -26.24 -22.80 -6.14
CA ASN A 272 -26.62 -21.69 -7.03
C ASN A 272 -25.70 -21.63 -8.27
N ASP A 273 -25.49 -22.78 -8.92
CA ASP A 273 -24.60 -23.00 -10.07
C ASP A 273 -23.09 -22.80 -9.84
N GLU A 274 -22.67 -22.25 -8.69
CA GLU A 274 -21.27 -22.08 -8.32
C GLU A 274 -20.65 -23.39 -7.80
N LEU A 275 -19.38 -23.67 -8.15
CA LEU A 275 -18.68 -24.87 -7.66
C LEU A 275 -18.33 -24.69 -6.18
N THR A 276 -19.04 -25.40 -5.31
CA THR A 276 -18.90 -25.29 -3.85
C THR A 276 -17.92 -26.30 -3.27
N GLY A 277 -17.79 -27.47 -3.90
CA GLY A 277 -16.79 -28.45 -3.50
C GLY A 277 -16.75 -29.66 -4.41
N GLU A 278 -15.68 -30.43 -4.26
CA GLU A 278 -15.45 -31.65 -5.03
C GLU A 278 -15.25 -32.84 -4.09
N VAL A 279 -15.69 -34.01 -4.54
CA VAL A 279 -15.51 -35.28 -3.85
C VAL A 279 -14.77 -36.25 -4.75
N GLN A 280 -13.90 -37.06 -4.17
CA GLN A 280 -13.19 -38.14 -4.87
C GLN A 280 -13.63 -39.47 -4.27
N ILE A 281 -14.24 -40.32 -5.08
CA ILE A 281 -14.76 -41.62 -4.64
C ILE A 281 -13.75 -42.69 -5.05
N GLY A 282 -13.16 -43.39 -4.06
CA GLY A 282 -11.99 -44.23 -4.26
C GLY A 282 -12.22 -45.50 -5.06
N GLY A 283 -13.45 -46.03 -5.05
CA GLY A 283 -13.77 -47.27 -5.77
C GLY A 283 -15.22 -47.70 -5.64
N ARG A 284 -15.47 -49.01 -5.82
CA ARG A 284 -16.83 -49.58 -5.83
C ARG A 284 -17.47 -49.71 -4.46
N ASN A 285 -16.67 -49.62 -3.40
CA ASN A 285 -17.21 -49.63 -2.04
C ASN A 285 -17.87 -48.26 -1.76
N PRO A 286 -19.04 -48.25 -1.11
CA PRO A 286 -19.68 -47.02 -0.67
C PRO A 286 -18.79 -46.25 0.29
N GLU A 287 -18.61 -44.95 0.02
CA GLU A 287 -17.82 -44.05 0.85
C GLU A 287 -18.65 -42.80 1.16
N VAL A 288 -18.47 -42.26 2.37
CA VAL A 288 -19.05 -40.97 2.75
C VAL A 288 -17.99 -39.89 2.60
N GLN A 289 -18.27 -38.92 1.74
CA GLN A 289 -17.42 -37.74 1.55
C GLN A 289 -18.05 -36.53 2.22
N GLU A 290 -17.21 -35.64 2.75
CA GLU A 290 -17.64 -34.43 3.45
C GLU A 290 -17.16 -33.19 2.71
N ILE A 291 -18.07 -32.27 2.40
CA ILE A 291 -17.77 -30.92 1.93
C ILE A 291 -18.23 -29.95 3.00
N VAL A 292 -17.40 -28.97 3.33
CA VAL A 292 -17.77 -27.87 4.23
C VAL A 292 -17.74 -26.57 3.44
N ALA A 293 -18.85 -25.84 3.45
CA ALA A 293 -18.97 -24.57 2.75
C ALA A 293 -19.76 -23.56 3.58
N PHE A 294 -19.38 -22.28 3.49
CA PHE A 294 -20.17 -21.20 4.04
C PHE A 294 -21.31 -20.88 3.08
N LEU A 295 -22.54 -20.83 3.59
CA LEU A 295 -23.72 -20.45 2.82
C LEU A 295 -24.55 -19.44 3.62
N PRO A 296 -25.09 -18.40 2.96
CA PRO A 296 -25.98 -17.46 3.62
C PRO A 296 -27.33 -18.12 3.94
N LYS A 297 -28.12 -17.45 4.75
CA LYS A 297 -29.51 -17.76 5.04
C LYS A 297 -30.35 -17.62 3.78
N GLY A 298 -31.33 -18.51 3.63
CA GLY A 298 -32.32 -18.42 2.55
C GLY A 298 -32.36 -19.68 1.69
N SER A 299 -32.99 -19.55 0.53
CA SER A 299 -33.21 -20.65 -0.40
C SER A 299 -32.04 -20.77 -1.37
N HIS A 300 -31.53 -21.98 -1.52
CA HIS A 300 -30.39 -22.31 -2.37
C HIS A 300 -30.71 -23.50 -3.27
N GLN A 301 -30.29 -23.43 -4.52
CA GLN A 301 -30.32 -24.57 -5.42
C GLN A 301 -29.07 -25.42 -5.19
N MET A 302 -29.26 -26.69 -4.86
CA MET A 302 -28.20 -27.68 -4.72
C MET A 302 -28.18 -28.59 -5.93
N ALA A 303 -27.00 -28.79 -6.52
CA ALA A 303 -26.80 -29.66 -7.67
C ALA A 303 -25.55 -30.55 -7.52
N TRP A 304 -25.68 -31.81 -7.93
CA TRP A 304 -24.57 -32.77 -8.01
C TRP A 304 -24.34 -33.18 -9.46
N ASN A 305 -23.08 -33.14 -9.91
CA ASN A 305 -22.65 -33.60 -11.23
C ASN A 305 -21.31 -34.34 -11.15
N ILE A 306 -20.96 -35.02 -12.23
CA ILE A 306 -19.64 -35.66 -12.37
C ILE A 306 -18.58 -34.59 -12.69
N ASN A 307 -17.50 -34.57 -11.91
CA ASN A 307 -16.35 -33.72 -12.18
C ASN A 307 -15.30 -34.54 -12.93
N LEU A 308 -15.24 -34.41 -14.25
CA LEU A 308 -14.17 -35.01 -15.05
C LEU A 308 -12.92 -34.14 -14.86
N PRO A 309 -11.78 -34.70 -14.42
CA PRO A 309 -10.60 -33.90 -14.14
C PRO A 309 -10.16 -33.12 -15.40
N PRO A 310 -9.99 -31.79 -15.31
CA PRO A 310 -9.25 -31.05 -16.31
C PRO A 310 -7.79 -31.49 -16.21
N GLN A 311 -7.38 -32.49 -17.00
CA GLN A 311 -5.97 -32.82 -17.17
C GLN A 311 -5.30 -31.73 -18.02
N ALA A 312 -5.08 -30.55 -17.44
CA ALA A 312 -4.10 -29.58 -17.91
C ALA A 312 -3.83 -28.55 -16.80
N GLN A 313 -2.54 -28.37 -16.51
CA GLN A 313 -1.95 -27.24 -15.75
C GLN A 313 -1.87 -27.39 -14.22
N ARG A 314 -0.72 -27.90 -13.76
CA ARG A 314 0.19 -27.16 -12.87
C ARG A 314 1.54 -27.87 -12.72
N LYS A 315 2.64 -27.12 -12.90
CA LYS A 315 3.99 -27.50 -12.44
C LYS A 315 4.22 -26.95 -11.02
N PRO A 316 5.03 -27.60 -10.17
CA PRO A 316 5.16 -27.24 -8.75
C PRO A 316 6.34 -26.28 -8.47
N GLY A 317 6.07 -25.28 -7.62
CA GLY A 317 6.82 -25.00 -6.38
C GLY A 317 8.19 -24.30 -6.44
N GLY A 318 8.24 -23.07 -5.91
CA GLY A 318 9.47 -22.45 -5.40
C GLY A 318 9.17 -21.52 -4.22
N LYS A 319 9.71 -21.82 -3.03
CA LYS A 319 9.57 -21.00 -1.81
C LYS A 319 10.62 -19.87 -1.82
N ALA A 320 10.21 -18.61 -1.67
CA ALA A 320 11.14 -17.48 -1.47
C ALA A 320 11.37 -17.22 0.03
N LYS A 321 12.64 -17.07 0.43
CA LYS A 321 13.06 -16.57 1.75
C LYS A 321 13.20 -15.04 1.69
N THR A 322 12.69 -14.34 2.69
CA THR A 322 12.81 -12.88 2.86
C THR A 322 14.07 -12.53 3.65
N GLU A 323 15.06 -11.90 3.01
CA GLU A 323 16.17 -11.21 3.66
C GLU A 323 15.81 -9.73 3.90
N ARG A 324 16.14 -9.20 5.09
CA ARG A 324 15.99 -7.77 5.42
C ARG A 324 17.05 -6.96 4.68
N LYS A 325 16.64 -6.01 3.82
CA LYS A 325 17.51 -5.12 3.05
C LYS A 325 18.27 -4.14 3.97
N LYS A 326 19.60 -4.08 3.85
CA LYS A 326 20.46 -3.00 4.37
C LYS A 326 20.44 -1.83 3.38
N TYR A 327 20.28 -0.60 3.88
CA TYR A 327 20.45 0.63 3.08
C TYR A 327 21.93 0.80 2.69
N THR A 328 22.18 1.21 1.45
CA THR A 328 23.54 1.50 0.93
C THR A 328 24.03 2.84 1.49
N GLU A 329 25.22 2.87 2.09
CA GLU A 329 25.87 4.11 2.51
C GLU A 329 26.28 4.95 1.29
N LEU A 330 25.93 6.24 1.31
CA LEU A 330 26.18 7.18 0.23
C LEU A 330 27.58 7.83 0.33
N PRO A 331 28.19 8.25 -0.78
CA PRO A 331 29.46 8.96 -0.77
C PRO A 331 29.32 10.37 -0.14
N LYS A 332 30.36 10.83 0.57
CA LYS A 332 30.37 12.13 1.27
C LYS A 332 30.17 13.35 0.36
N ASN A 333 30.49 13.22 -0.93
CA ASN A 333 30.32 14.25 -1.96
C ASN A 333 29.13 13.98 -2.89
N ALA A 334 28.10 13.28 -2.40
CA ALA A 334 26.90 12.91 -3.18
C ALA A 334 26.26 14.09 -3.92
N ASN A 335 26.15 15.27 -3.29
CA ASN A 335 25.51 16.44 -3.90
C ASN A 335 26.31 17.02 -5.09
N ASP A 336 27.64 17.02 -5.00
CA ASP A 336 28.50 17.50 -6.08
C ASP A 336 28.38 16.58 -7.30
N ILE A 337 28.42 15.26 -7.06
CA ILE A 337 28.22 14.23 -8.09
C ILE A 337 26.85 14.42 -8.75
N VAL A 338 25.78 14.53 -7.96
CA VAL A 338 24.43 14.73 -8.47
C VAL A 338 24.32 16.01 -9.28
N SER A 339 24.92 17.10 -8.82
CA SER A 339 24.87 18.40 -9.51
C SER A 339 25.60 18.36 -10.85
N GLU A 340 26.79 17.78 -10.88
CA GLU A 340 27.59 17.62 -12.09
C GLU A 340 26.90 16.72 -13.11
N GLU A 341 26.43 15.54 -12.68
CA GLU A 341 25.77 14.58 -13.55
C GLU A 341 24.40 15.08 -14.03
N SER A 342 23.67 15.83 -13.20
CA SER A 342 22.40 16.43 -13.62
C SER A 342 22.59 17.47 -14.72
N ALA A 343 23.67 18.26 -14.65
CA ALA A 343 24.00 19.24 -15.68
C ALA A 343 24.41 18.58 -17.01
N LYS A 344 25.03 17.40 -16.96
CA LYS A 344 25.40 16.61 -18.14
C LYS A 344 24.20 15.93 -18.78
N ASN A 345 23.35 15.30 -17.96
CA ASN A 345 22.31 14.38 -18.41
C ASN A 345 20.94 15.03 -18.59
N ALA A 346 20.73 16.29 -18.18
CA ALA A 346 19.47 16.98 -18.40
C ALA A 346 19.16 17.17 -19.90
N PRO A 347 17.91 16.95 -20.34
CA PRO A 347 17.49 17.21 -21.70
C PRO A 347 17.70 18.67 -22.10
N LYS A 348 18.18 18.88 -23.32
CA LYS A 348 18.46 20.20 -23.87
C LYS A 348 17.61 20.47 -25.11
N ILE A 349 17.20 21.73 -25.27
CA ILE A 349 16.59 22.17 -26.53
C ILE A 349 17.75 22.46 -27.50
N PRO A 350 17.73 21.90 -28.73
CA PRO A 350 18.73 22.23 -29.74
C PRO A 350 18.78 23.73 -29.99
N ARG A 351 19.97 24.32 -29.84
CA ARG A 351 20.19 25.76 -30.02
C ARG A 351 20.38 26.11 -31.49
N THR A 352 19.96 27.30 -31.89
CA THR A 352 20.15 27.82 -33.26
C THR A 352 20.98 29.10 -33.24
N ASN A 353 21.71 29.39 -34.33
CA ASN A 353 22.58 30.56 -34.41
C ASN A 353 21.82 31.90 -34.56
N GLN A 354 20.49 31.91 -34.44
CA GLN A 354 19.62 33.08 -34.66
C GLN A 354 18.72 33.38 -33.45
N GLU A 355 19.09 32.95 -32.25
CA GLU A 355 18.32 33.20 -31.02
C GLU A 355 18.32 34.68 -30.64
N ASN A 356 17.13 35.29 -30.61
CA ASN A 356 16.98 36.63 -30.04
C ASN A 356 17.21 36.61 -28.51
N PRO A 357 17.50 37.75 -27.87
CA PRO A 357 17.79 37.80 -26.43
C PRO A 357 16.67 37.27 -25.51
N ALA A 358 15.40 37.41 -25.92
CA ALA A 358 14.25 36.93 -25.17
C ALA A 358 14.15 35.40 -25.20
N LEU A 359 14.32 34.81 -26.38
CA LEU A 359 14.38 33.37 -26.59
C LEU A 359 15.55 32.75 -25.83
N LYS A 360 16.73 33.39 -25.87
CA LYS A 360 17.90 32.92 -25.11
C LYS A 360 17.59 32.82 -23.60
N LYS A 361 16.94 33.83 -23.02
CA LYS A 361 16.56 33.83 -21.60
C LYS A 361 15.57 32.71 -21.25
N LEU A 362 14.62 32.43 -22.14
CA LEU A 362 13.66 31.34 -21.96
C LEU A 362 14.34 29.98 -22.03
N LEU A 363 15.24 29.77 -23.00
CA LEU A 363 16.00 28.54 -23.13
C LEU A 363 16.95 28.33 -21.93
N ASP A 364 17.58 29.39 -21.41
CA ASP A 364 18.41 29.30 -20.19
C ASP A 364 17.56 29.05 -18.93
N SER A 365 16.30 29.49 -18.93
CA SER A 365 15.34 29.13 -17.88
C SER A 365 14.95 27.66 -17.99
N TRP A 366 14.67 27.18 -19.20
CA TRP A 366 14.37 25.77 -19.48
C TRP A 366 15.50 24.85 -19.02
N ASP A 367 16.74 25.15 -19.40
CA ASP A 367 17.91 24.34 -19.05
C ASP A 367 18.07 24.24 -17.52
N ARG A 368 17.92 25.36 -16.79
CA ARG A 368 17.98 25.35 -15.32
C ARG A 368 16.87 24.51 -14.70
N THR A 369 15.64 24.60 -15.22
CA THR A 369 14.52 23.79 -14.73
C THR A 369 14.73 22.31 -15.04
N GLN A 370 15.26 21.96 -16.22
CA GLN A 370 15.56 20.59 -16.60
C GLN A 370 16.66 19.96 -15.75
N VAL A 371 17.69 20.72 -15.37
CA VAL A 371 18.69 20.26 -14.38
C VAL A 371 18.02 19.92 -13.06
N GLY A 372 17.10 20.77 -12.58
CA GLY A 372 16.31 20.48 -11.38
C GLY A 372 15.49 19.19 -11.48
N VAL A 373 14.89 18.92 -12.63
CA VAL A 373 14.13 17.68 -12.93
C VAL A 373 15.05 16.47 -13.05
N GLN A 374 16.31 16.64 -13.49
CA GLN A 374 17.28 15.55 -13.62
C GLN A 374 17.85 15.09 -12.27
N ARG A 375 17.96 15.99 -11.28
CA ARG A 375 18.56 15.70 -9.95
C ARG A 375 18.03 14.44 -9.26
N PRO A 376 16.70 14.19 -9.16
CA PRO A 376 16.16 12.96 -8.58
C PRO A 376 16.68 11.67 -9.24
N PHE A 377 16.87 11.68 -10.57
CA PHE A 377 17.37 10.51 -11.30
C PHE A 377 18.83 10.21 -10.98
N GLU A 378 19.66 11.24 -10.82
CA GLU A 378 21.06 11.07 -10.40
C GLU A 378 21.17 10.61 -8.94
N TRP A 379 20.28 11.11 -8.10
CA TRP A 379 20.15 10.65 -6.71
C TRP A 379 19.84 9.15 -6.63
N LEU A 380 18.91 8.65 -7.46
CA LEU A 380 18.61 7.22 -7.55
C LEU A 380 19.84 6.40 -7.93
N ARG A 381 20.70 6.91 -8.83
CA ARG A 381 21.90 6.19 -9.28
C ARG A 381 22.95 6.02 -8.20
N LEU A 382 22.97 6.87 -7.16
CA LEU A 382 23.83 6.69 -6.00
C LEU A 382 23.49 5.43 -5.18
N HIS A 383 22.23 4.98 -5.26
CA HIS A 383 21.78 3.76 -4.60
C HIS A 383 21.95 2.48 -5.45
N GLY A 384 22.54 2.60 -6.64
CA GLY A 384 22.85 1.49 -7.55
C GLY A 384 22.58 1.82 -9.02
N LYS A 385 23.23 1.09 -9.94
CA LYS A 385 23.13 1.33 -11.41
C LYS A 385 21.70 1.29 -11.98
N ASN A 386 20.77 0.71 -11.25
CA ASN A 386 19.37 0.52 -11.62
C ASN A 386 18.40 1.29 -10.69
N GLY A 387 18.91 2.12 -9.78
CA GLY A 387 18.11 2.72 -8.71
C GLY A 387 17.72 1.70 -7.62
N ASN A 388 17.31 2.20 -6.47
CA ASN A 388 16.69 1.37 -5.44
C ASN A 388 15.15 1.51 -5.54
N PRO A 389 14.41 0.42 -5.80
CA PRO A 389 12.95 0.48 -5.91
C PRO A 389 12.23 1.04 -4.68
N SER A 390 12.80 0.89 -3.47
CA SER A 390 12.19 1.47 -2.26
C SER A 390 12.29 2.99 -2.18
N GLU A 391 13.22 3.58 -2.93
CA GLU A 391 13.40 5.03 -2.99
C GLU A 391 12.61 5.66 -4.14
N LEU A 392 12.23 4.87 -5.17
CA LEU A 392 11.48 5.37 -6.35
C LEU A 392 10.19 6.11 -5.97
N GLN A 393 9.45 5.60 -4.98
CA GLN A 393 8.19 6.20 -4.52
C GLN A 393 8.40 7.59 -3.89
N ARG A 394 9.53 7.80 -3.19
CA ARG A 394 9.91 9.13 -2.67
C ARG A 394 10.21 10.09 -3.82
N PHE A 395 10.94 9.66 -4.84
CA PHE A 395 11.41 10.52 -5.93
C PHE A 395 10.36 10.86 -7.00
N HIS A 396 9.33 10.04 -7.17
CA HIS A 396 8.23 10.28 -8.15
C HIS A 396 7.50 11.61 -7.90
N GLY A 397 7.21 11.93 -6.63
CA GLY A 397 6.60 13.21 -6.25
C GLY A 397 7.44 14.42 -6.65
N TYR A 398 8.77 14.34 -6.47
CA TYR A 398 9.69 15.44 -6.81
C TYR A 398 9.79 15.68 -8.31
N VAL A 399 9.85 14.63 -9.14
CA VAL A 399 9.91 14.77 -10.61
C VAL A 399 8.66 15.48 -11.12
N THR A 400 7.49 15.09 -10.60
CA THR A 400 6.20 15.70 -10.95
C THR A 400 6.11 17.16 -10.52
N GLU A 401 6.57 17.50 -9.30
CA GLU A 401 6.54 18.90 -8.84
C GLU A 401 7.50 19.80 -9.61
N ARG A 402 8.73 19.32 -9.87
CA ARG A 402 9.77 20.09 -10.55
C ARG A 402 9.51 20.28 -12.05
N SER A 403 8.68 19.42 -12.66
CA SER A 403 8.31 19.54 -14.07
C SER A 403 7.19 20.55 -14.33
N LYS A 404 6.39 20.93 -13.33
CA LYS A 404 5.25 21.88 -13.49
C LYS A 404 5.61 23.18 -14.22
N PRO A 405 6.75 23.85 -13.93
CA PRO A 405 7.09 25.09 -14.62
C PRO A 405 7.43 24.90 -16.11
N LEU A 406 7.85 23.69 -16.52
CA LEU A 406 8.27 23.41 -17.89
C LEU A 406 7.15 23.66 -18.89
N ALA A 407 5.92 23.20 -18.63
CA ALA A 407 4.81 23.37 -19.56
C ALA A 407 4.47 24.84 -19.88
N LYS A 408 4.80 25.78 -18.97
CA LYS A 408 4.66 27.22 -19.23
C LYS A 408 5.82 27.72 -20.09
N ILE A 409 7.06 27.41 -19.70
CA ILE A 409 8.27 27.82 -20.42
C ILE A 409 8.25 27.29 -21.85
N GLU A 410 7.83 26.05 -22.04
CA GLU A 410 7.70 25.39 -23.35
C GLU A 410 6.75 26.15 -24.29
N ARG A 411 5.57 26.56 -23.79
CA ARG A 411 4.61 27.36 -24.57
C ARG A 411 5.17 28.72 -24.94
N GLU A 412 5.90 29.37 -24.04
CA GLU A 412 6.55 30.65 -24.31
C GLU A 412 7.68 30.52 -25.36
N ILE A 413 8.45 29.43 -25.30
CA ILE A 413 9.48 29.11 -26.32
C ILE A 413 8.84 28.81 -27.67
N ALA A 414 7.79 27.98 -27.70
CA ALA A 414 7.07 27.64 -28.92
C ALA A 414 6.50 28.89 -29.61
N ALA A 415 5.91 29.80 -28.82
CA ALA A 415 5.42 31.09 -29.31
C ALA A 415 6.53 31.97 -29.89
N GLN A 416 7.71 32.04 -29.26
CA GLN A 416 8.87 32.79 -29.79
C GLN A 416 9.43 32.18 -31.09
N LEU A 417 9.31 30.85 -31.24
CA LEU A 417 9.77 30.12 -32.42
C LEU A 417 8.71 30.07 -33.54
N GLY A 418 7.48 30.52 -33.29
CA GLY A 418 6.38 30.46 -34.25
C GLY A 418 5.98 29.04 -34.63
N ILE A 419 6.09 28.09 -33.70
CA ILE A 419 5.73 26.68 -33.89
C ILE A 419 4.70 26.25 -32.84
N GLU A 420 3.97 25.17 -33.12
CA GLU A 420 3.08 24.56 -32.14
C GLU A 420 3.89 23.91 -30.99
N PRO A 421 3.41 23.96 -29.74
CA PRO A 421 4.06 23.32 -28.59
C PRO A 421 4.37 21.83 -28.82
N GLU A 422 3.46 21.10 -29.47
CA GLU A 422 3.62 19.69 -29.80
C GLU A 422 4.83 19.45 -30.74
N ASP A 423 5.07 20.34 -31.69
CA ASP A 423 6.21 20.27 -32.59
C ASP A 423 7.53 20.54 -31.85
N LEU A 424 7.51 21.46 -30.88
CA LEU A 424 8.65 21.71 -30.00
C LEU A 424 8.94 20.47 -29.13
N ARG A 425 7.93 19.84 -28.53
CA ARG A 425 8.08 18.60 -27.76
C ARG A 425 8.67 17.48 -28.60
N ARG A 426 8.19 17.29 -29.82
CA ARG A 426 8.74 16.28 -30.73
C ARG A 426 10.23 16.52 -30.98
N LYS A 427 10.63 17.76 -31.26
CA LYS A 427 12.05 18.12 -31.44
C LYS A 427 12.89 17.87 -30.18
N ILE A 428 12.35 18.18 -29.00
CA ILE A 428 13.03 17.92 -27.72
C ILE A 428 13.21 16.41 -27.53
N ASN A 429 12.15 15.62 -27.69
CA ASN A 429 12.20 14.17 -27.53
C ASN A 429 13.17 13.54 -28.54
N ASP A 430 13.14 13.97 -29.80
CA ASP A 430 14.02 13.47 -30.85
C ASP A 430 15.50 13.76 -30.56
N ALA A 431 15.80 14.94 -30.02
CA ALA A 431 17.16 15.35 -29.66
C ALA A 431 17.68 14.68 -28.39
N ASN A 432 16.79 14.25 -27.49
CA ASN A 432 17.13 13.71 -26.18
C ASN A 432 16.73 12.24 -26.01
N ARG A 433 16.54 11.49 -27.10
CA ARG A 433 16.06 10.09 -27.08
C ARG A 433 16.82 9.18 -26.10
N ALA A 434 18.14 9.29 -26.03
CA ALA A 434 18.95 8.46 -25.15
C ALA A 434 18.71 8.78 -23.67
N THR A 435 18.61 10.08 -23.34
CA THR A 435 18.30 10.56 -21.98
C THR A 435 16.90 10.15 -21.57
N GLU A 436 15.90 10.31 -22.45
CA GLU A 436 14.52 9.94 -22.17
C GLU A 436 14.35 8.41 -22.05
N ALA A 437 15.06 7.63 -22.87
CA ALA A 437 15.09 6.18 -22.74
C ALA A 437 15.71 5.73 -21.41
N ASP A 438 16.78 6.40 -20.94
CA ASP A 438 17.39 6.07 -19.66
C ASP A 438 16.53 6.51 -18.47
N ARG A 439 15.87 7.69 -18.54
CA ARG A 439 14.85 8.09 -17.55
C ARG A 439 13.71 7.09 -17.48
N ALA A 440 13.18 6.69 -18.64
CA ALA A 440 12.15 5.67 -18.74
C ALA A 440 12.64 4.33 -18.16
N ARG A 441 13.90 3.92 -18.39
CA ARG A 441 14.50 2.72 -17.79
C ARG A 441 14.56 2.80 -16.27
N LEU A 442 14.94 3.96 -15.71
CA LEU A 442 14.98 4.18 -14.27
C LEU A 442 13.58 4.17 -13.63
N LEU A 443 12.54 4.54 -14.39
CA LEU A 443 11.15 4.53 -13.93
C LEU A 443 10.44 3.17 -14.16
N ASN A 444 10.71 2.47 -15.27
CA ASN A 444 10.08 1.18 -15.67
C ASN A 444 10.60 -0.06 -14.93
N LEU A 445 11.46 0.08 -13.92
CA LEU A 445 11.78 -1.02 -13.00
C LEU A 445 10.74 -1.18 -11.86
N ALA A 446 9.70 -0.35 -11.87
CA ALA A 446 8.43 -0.63 -11.23
C ALA A 446 7.39 -0.79 -12.36
N ASP A 447 6.58 -1.86 -12.35
CA ASP A 447 5.48 -2.08 -13.30
C ASP A 447 4.42 -0.97 -13.21
N PHE A 448 4.72 0.22 -13.73
CA PHE A 448 3.81 1.36 -13.78
C PHE A 448 3.86 1.95 -15.18
N GLN A 449 2.78 1.70 -15.93
CA GLN A 449 2.53 2.38 -17.20
C GLN A 449 2.39 3.89 -16.94
N ILE A 450 3.24 4.67 -17.58
CA ILE A 450 3.20 6.13 -17.60
C ILE A 450 1.94 6.57 -18.37
N ILE A 451 1.13 7.44 -17.76
CA ILE A 451 0.01 8.18 -18.40
C ILE A 451 0.57 9.26 -19.32
#